data_AF-A0A2N3CAY5-F1
#
_entry.id   AF-A0A2N3CAY5-F1
#
_cell.length_a   1.000
_cell.length_b   1.000
_cell.length_c   1.000
_cell.angle_alpha   90.00
_cell.angle_beta   90.00
_cell.angle_gamma   90.00
#
_symmetry.space_group_name_H-M   'P 1'
#
loop_
_entity.id
_entity.type
_entity.pdbx_description
1 polymer ?
#
loop_
_entity_poly.entity_id
_entity_poly.type
_entity_poly.pdbx_seq_one_letter_code
_entity_poly.pdbx_strand_id
1 'polypeptide(L)'
;MFNATMDFGLGEDIDALRESVHRFAQERIRPLAAQIDRDNVFPATLWREMGDLGILGITVPEEYGGVDMGYLAHVVAVEEVARASASVSLSYGAHSNLCVNQIRINGSDAQRAKYLPGLVSGEHVGALAMSEAGAGSDVVSMKLRA
;
A
#
# COMPACT_ATOMS: atom_id res chain seq x y z
N MET A 1 -11.69 10.59 21.64
CA MET A 1 -11.71 9.88 22.94
C MET A 1 -11.43 8.40 22.72
N PHE A 2 -10.25 8.06 22.20
CA PHE A 2 -9.61 6.72 22.23
C PHE A 2 -8.10 6.93 22.02
N ASN A 3 -7.45 7.67 22.92
CA ASN A 3 -5.99 7.86 22.91
C ASN A 3 -5.28 6.98 23.95
N ALA A 4 -5.94 5.90 24.38
CA ALA A 4 -5.32 4.88 25.21
C ALA A 4 -5.18 3.62 24.35
N THR A 5 -4.13 3.59 23.53
CA THR A 5 -3.74 2.38 22.80
C THR A 5 -2.50 1.79 23.45
N MET A 6 -2.42 0.47 23.44
CA MET A 6 -1.23 -0.25 23.88
C MET A 6 -0.05 0.18 23.02
N ASP A 7 0.95 0.77 23.65
CA ASP A 7 2.25 1.03 23.05
C ASP A 7 3.18 -0.13 23.41
N PHE A 8 3.59 -0.86 22.38
CA PHE A 8 4.48 -2.01 22.51
C PHE A 8 5.94 -1.64 22.21
N GLY A 9 6.23 -0.36 21.89
CA GLY A 9 7.56 0.13 21.54
C GLY A 9 8.13 -0.59 20.31
N LEU A 10 7.57 -0.34 19.12
CA LEU A 10 7.99 -1.01 17.88
C LEU A 10 9.35 -0.52 17.36
N GLY A 11 9.94 0.48 18.01
CA GLY A 11 11.23 1.07 17.67
C GLY A 11 11.05 2.44 17.02
N GLU A 12 12.05 3.31 17.23
CA GLU A 12 11.98 4.73 16.86
C GLU A 12 11.62 4.94 15.38
N ASP A 13 12.18 4.15 14.47
CA ASP A 13 11.90 4.26 13.03
C ASP A 13 10.45 3.94 12.67
N ILE A 14 9.89 2.87 13.26
CA ILE A 14 8.50 2.47 13.01
C ILE A 14 7.52 3.43 13.68
N ASP A 15 7.87 3.97 14.85
CA ASP A 15 7.05 4.94 15.55
C ASP A 15 7.03 6.29 14.81
N ALA A 16 8.17 6.72 14.26
CA ALA A 16 8.26 7.89 13.38
C ALA A 16 7.45 7.69 12.09
N LEU A 17 7.52 6.50 11.47
CA LEU A 17 6.68 6.15 10.33
C LEU A 17 5.20 6.22 10.72
N ARG A 18 4.81 5.61 11.84
CA ARG A 18 3.43 5.63 12.34
C ARG A 18 2.91 7.05 12.46
N GLU A 19 3.67 7.93 13.10
CA GLU A 19 3.26 9.33 13.27
C GLU A 19 3.10 10.06 11.93
N SER A 20 4.06 9.87 11.02
CA SER A 20 4.03 10.47 9.68
C SER A 20 2.82 10.02 8.87
N VAL A 21 2.58 8.71 8.81
CA VAL A 21 1.43 8.13 8.09
C VAL A 21 0.11 8.49 8.76
N HIS A 22 0.05 8.52 10.09
CA HIS A 22 -1.12 8.96 10.84
C HIS A 22 -1.51 10.38 10.47
N ARG A 23 -0.54 11.30 10.50
CA ARG A 23 -0.74 12.71 10.15
C ARG A 23 -1.24 12.85 8.72
N PHE A 24 -0.58 12.21 7.76
CA PHE A 24 -1.02 12.19 6.37
C PHE A 24 -2.44 11.64 6.22
N ALA A 25 -2.76 10.54 6.90
CA ALA A 25 -4.08 9.93 6.85
C ALA A 25 -5.17 10.87 7.41
N GLN A 26 -4.90 11.57 8.52
CA GLN A 26 -5.87 12.51 9.09
C GLN A 26 -6.03 13.80 8.27
N GLU A 27 -4.95 14.32 7.69
CA GLU A 27 -4.96 15.61 7.00
C GLU A 27 -5.32 15.50 5.51
N ARG A 28 -4.96 14.40 4.86
CA ARG A 28 -5.13 14.21 3.40
C ARG A 28 -6.22 13.20 3.06
N ILE A 29 -6.23 12.04 3.71
CA ILE A 29 -7.16 10.95 3.35
C ILE A 29 -8.54 11.17 3.98
N ARG A 30 -8.60 11.42 5.29
CA ARG A 30 -9.87 11.51 6.05
C ARG A 30 -10.85 12.55 5.50
N PRO A 31 -10.44 13.76 5.07
CA PRO A 31 -11.37 14.73 4.50
C PRO A 31 -12.05 14.25 3.20
N LEU A 32 -11.37 13.38 2.44
CA LEU A 32 -11.83 12.88 1.15
C LEU A 32 -12.64 11.58 1.27
N ALA A 33 -12.41 10.81 2.34
CA ALA A 33 -12.94 9.45 2.52
C ALA A 33 -14.43 9.30 2.19
N ALA A 34 -15.29 10.14 2.80
CA ALA A 34 -16.73 10.05 2.59
C ALA A 34 -17.17 10.42 1.17
N GLN A 35 -16.41 11.27 0.48
CA GLN A 35 -16.68 11.60 -0.92
C GLN A 35 -16.25 10.46 -1.85
N ILE A 36 -15.07 9.89 -1.62
CA ILE A 36 -14.56 8.73 -2.36
C ILE A 36 -15.58 7.59 -2.33
N ASP A 37 -16.12 7.28 -1.14
CA ASP A 37 -17.10 6.21 -0.97
C ASP A 37 -18.43 6.51 -1.68
N ARG A 38 -18.90 7.77 -1.67
CA ARG A 38 -20.15 8.15 -2.34
C ARG A 38 -20.04 8.18 -3.85
N ASP A 39 -18.95 8.76 -4.35
CA ASP A 39 -18.76 9.01 -5.78
C ASP A 39 -18.15 7.79 -6.47
N ASN A 40 -17.58 6.86 -5.70
CA ASN A 40 -16.84 5.69 -6.17
C ASN A 40 -15.67 6.07 -7.11
N VAL A 41 -14.98 7.16 -6.78
CA VAL A 41 -13.85 7.70 -7.56
C VAL A 41 -12.65 7.87 -6.65
N PHE A 42 -11.54 7.19 -6.99
CA PHE A 42 -10.27 7.37 -6.29
C PHE A 42 -9.54 8.61 -6.82
N PRO A 43 -9.09 9.56 -5.98
CA PRO A 43 -8.36 10.73 -6.43
C PRO A 43 -6.93 10.35 -6.86
N ALA A 44 -6.63 10.44 -8.15
CA ALA A 44 -5.31 10.07 -8.68
C ALA A 44 -4.15 10.85 -8.03
N THR A 45 -4.40 12.11 -7.65
CA THR A 45 -3.40 12.95 -6.95
C THR A 45 -3.03 12.38 -5.59
N LEU A 46 -3.99 11.79 -4.86
CA LEU A 46 -3.73 11.17 -3.56
C LEU A 46 -2.74 10.02 -3.70
N TRP A 47 -2.79 9.27 -4.81
CA TRP A 47 -1.86 8.17 -5.05
C TRP A 47 -0.42 8.64 -5.23
N ARG A 48 -0.21 9.74 -5.97
CA ARG A 48 1.11 10.36 -6.12
C ARG A 48 1.62 10.90 -4.79
N GLU A 49 0.78 11.56 -4.00
CA GLU A 49 1.15 12.02 -2.66
C GLU A 49 1.59 10.86 -1.75
N MET A 50 0.95 9.69 -1.85
CA MET A 50 1.37 8.48 -1.11
C MET A 50 2.72 7.93 -1.60
N GLY A 51 3.02 8.05 -2.90
CA GLY A 51 4.33 7.72 -3.46
C GLY A 51 5.42 8.67 -2.97
N ASP A 52 5.15 9.98 -2.98
CA ASP A 52 6.07 11.02 -2.50
C ASP A 52 6.35 10.89 -0.98
N LEU A 53 5.37 10.42 -0.20
CA LEU A 53 5.55 10.07 1.21
C LEU A 53 6.41 8.81 1.42
N GLY A 54 6.60 7.99 0.38
CA GLY A 54 7.38 6.75 0.41
C GLY A 54 6.60 5.50 0.82
N ILE A 55 5.30 5.62 1.13
CA ILE A 55 4.54 4.49 1.68
C ILE A 55 4.18 3.42 0.64
N LEU A 56 4.20 3.75 -0.66
CA LEU A 56 4.01 2.75 -1.72
C LEU A 56 5.20 1.80 -1.87
N GLY A 57 6.37 2.14 -1.29
CA GLY A 57 7.62 1.40 -1.40
C GLY A 57 8.19 0.88 -0.08
N ILE A 58 7.38 0.74 0.99
CA ILE A 58 7.89 0.40 2.33
C ILE A 58 8.77 -0.85 2.37
N THR A 59 8.38 -1.90 1.64
CA THR A 59 9.12 -3.17 1.63
C THR A 59 10.23 -3.20 0.59
N VAL A 60 10.33 -2.19 -0.28
CA VAL A 60 11.19 -2.20 -1.47
C VAL A 60 12.57 -1.60 -1.14
N PRO A 61 13.68 -2.19 -1.65
CA PRO A 61 15.01 -1.62 -1.50
C PRO A 61 15.14 -0.19 -2.06
N GLU A 62 16.02 0.61 -1.46
CA GLU A 62 16.31 1.99 -1.88
C GLU A 62 16.79 2.10 -3.33
N GLU A 63 17.52 1.09 -3.84
CA GLU A 63 17.98 1.06 -5.24
C GLU A 63 16.85 1.12 -6.28
N TYR A 64 15.61 0.77 -5.87
CA TYR A 64 14.41 0.88 -6.70
C TYR A 64 13.48 2.03 -6.27
N GLY A 65 13.92 2.90 -5.36
CA GLY A 65 13.15 4.03 -4.83
C GLY A 65 12.23 3.71 -3.66
N GLY A 66 12.40 2.56 -3.01
CA GLY A 66 11.70 2.23 -1.77
C GLY A 66 12.46 2.68 -0.51
N VAL A 67 12.03 2.20 0.66
CA VAL A 67 12.61 2.58 1.97
C VAL A 67 13.04 1.39 2.84
N ASP A 68 12.90 0.16 2.35
CA ASP A 68 13.34 -1.10 2.97
C ASP A 68 13.08 -1.27 4.48
N MET A 69 11.96 -0.75 4.99
CA MET A 69 11.62 -0.83 6.42
C MET A 69 10.96 -2.16 6.83
N GLY A 70 10.80 -3.07 5.86
CA GLY A 70 10.24 -4.40 6.09
C GLY A 70 8.72 -4.42 6.31
N TYR A 71 8.22 -5.61 6.64
CA TYR A 71 6.77 -5.87 6.60
C TYR A 71 6.02 -5.40 7.85
N LEU A 72 6.70 -5.28 9.00
CA LEU A 72 6.08 -4.71 10.20
C LEU A 72 5.73 -3.22 9.99
N ALA A 73 6.67 -2.45 9.44
CA ALA A 73 6.45 -1.07 9.03
C ALA A 73 5.29 -0.95 8.03
N HIS A 74 5.21 -1.89 7.08
CA HIS A 74 4.11 -1.93 6.10
C HIS A 74 2.75 -2.12 6.76
N VAL A 75 2.63 -3.07 7.70
CA VAL A 75 1.39 -3.30 8.45
C VAL A 75 0.98 -2.07 9.27
N VAL A 76 1.94 -1.38 9.89
CA VAL A 76 1.68 -0.13 10.63
C VAL A 76 1.15 0.95 9.69
N ALA A 77 1.73 1.12 8.50
CA ALA A 77 1.22 2.07 7.52
C ALA A 77 -0.20 1.72 7.04
N VAL A 78 -0.49 0.42 6.82
CA VAL A 78 -1.86 -0.04 6.48
C VAL A 78 -2.84 0.33 7.59
N GLU A 79 -2.47 0.08 8.86
CA GLU A 79 -3.31 0.41 10.01
C GLU A 79 -3.65 1.91 10.06
N GLU A 80 -2.65 2.78 9.90
CA GLU A 80 -2.85 4.23 9.98
C GLU A 80 -3.69 4.77 8.81
N VAL A 81 -3.52 4.24 7.59
CA VAL A 81 -4.38 4.58 6.45
C VAL A 81 -5.82 4.10 6.69
N ALA A 82 -6.01 2.89 7.23
CA ALA A 82 -7.33 2.32 7.51
C ALA A 82 -8.12 3.12 8.55
N ARG A 83 -7.44 3.77 9.51
CA ARG A 83 -8.07 4.68 10.49
C ARG A 83 -8.74 5.89 9.83
N ALA A 84 -8.30 6.30 8.64
CA ALA A 84 -8.88 7.41 7.89
C ALA A 84 -9.90 6.94 6.84
N SER A 85 -9.59 5.88 6.11
CA SER A 85 -10.48 5.31 5.08
C SER A 85 -10.16 3.84 4.82
N ALA A 86 -11.17 2.98 5.01
CA ALA A 86 -11.06 1.55 4.71
C ALA A 86 -10.89 1.28 3.20
N SER A 87 -11.60 2.01 2.34
CA SER A 87 -11.54 1.86 0.88
C SER A 87 -10.18 2.25 0.31
N VAL A 88 -9.61 3.36 0.79
CA VAL A 88 -8.24 3.79 0.42
C VAL A 88 -7.21 2.78 0.95
N SER A 89 -7.35 2.33 2.20
CA SER A 89 -6.44 1.33 2.77
C SER A 89 -6.45 0.01 2.01
N LEU A 90 -7.61 -0.44 1.54
CA LEU A 90 -7.71 -1.67 0.76
C LEU A 90 -6.99 -1.53 -0.59
N SER A 91 -7.20 -0.39 -1.27
CA SER A 91 -6.51 -0.09 -2.52
C SER A 91 -4.99 -0.05 -2.31
N TYR A 92 -4.54 0.65 -1.27
CA TYR A 92 -3.14 0.71 -0.86
C TYR A 92 -2.55 -0.67 -0.59
N GLY A 93 -3.25 -1.50 0.20
CA GLY A 93 -2.81 -2.87 0.50
C GLY A 93 -2.73 -3.75 -0.73
N ALA A 94 -3.69 -3.65 -1.66
CA ALA A 94 -3.67 -4.39 -2.92
C ALA A 94 -2.45 -4.02 -3.77
N HIS A 95 -2.14 -2.74 -3.88
CA HIS A 95 -0.97 -2.27 -4.60
C HIS A 95 0.34 -2.72 -3.93
N SER A 96 0.53 -2.31 -2.67
CA SER A 96 1.81 -2.43 -1.97
C SER A 96 2.15 -3.88 -1.62
N ASN A 97 1.17 -4.68 -1.20
CA ASN A 97 1.40 -6.08 -0.85
C ASN A 97 1.18 -7.03 -2.04
N LEU A 98 0.01 -6.97 -2.70
CA LEU A 98 -0.33 -8.00 -3.68
C LEU A 98 0.42 -7.83 -5.01
N CYS A 99 0.87 -6.62 -5.34
CA CYS A 99 1.65 -6.35 -6.56
C CYS A 99 3.12 -6.06 -6.24
N VAL A 100 3.41 -4.95 -5.55
CA VAL A 100 4.78 -4.46 -5.33
C VAL A 100 5.64 -5.47 -4.58
N ASN A 101 5.17 -5.97 -3.44
CA ASN A 101 5.92 -6.96 -2.66
C ASN A 101 6.12 -8.29 -3.42
N GLN A 102 5.17 -8.72 -4.26
CA GLN A 102 5.35 -9.91 -5.11
C GLN A 102 6.44 -9.73 -6.17
N ILE A 103 6.50 -8.56 -6.83
CA ILE A 103 7.59 -8.23 -7.76
C ILE A 103 8.93 -8.14 -7.02
N ARG A 104 8.94 -7.55 -5.82
CA ARG A 104 10.15 -7.46 -4.99
C ARG A 104 10.73 -8.84 -4.69
N ILE A 105 9.92 -9.76 -4.16
CA ILE A 105 10.41 -11.06 -3.68
C ILE A 105 10.67 -12.05 -4.82
N ASN A 106 9.85 -12.05 -5.88
CA ASN A 106 9.89 -13.08 -6.93
C ASN A 106 10.45 -12.58 -8.27
N GLY A 107 10.58 -11.28 -8.48
CA GLY A 107 11.07 -10.72 -9.73
C GLY A 107 12.57 -10.95 -9.93
N SER A 108 13.01 -11.06 -11.18
CA SER A 108 14.43 -10.92 -11.53
C SER A 108 14.89 -9.48 -11.38
N ASP A 109 16.20 -9.25 -11.34
CA ASP A 109 16.76 -7.89 -11.25
C ASP A 109 16.28 -6.99 -12.38
N ALA A 110 16.19 -7.54 -13.60
CA ALA A 110 15.66 -6.83 -14.75
C ALA A 110 14.16 -6.47 -14.60
N GLN A 111 13.35 -7.34 -13.98
CA GLN A 111 11.93 -7.06 -13.71
C GLN A 111 11.78 -6.02 -12.59
N ARG A 112 12.56 -6.14 -11.52
CA ARG A 112 12.57 -5.20 -10.39
C ARG A 112 12.95 -3.80 -10.87
N ALA A 113 14.06 -3.66 -11.59
CA ALA A 113 14.53 -2.39 -12.14
C ALA A 113 13.52 -1.76 -13.10
N LYS A 114 12.79 -2.58 -13.88
CA LYS A 114 11.80 -2.08 -14.84
C LYS A 114 10.52 -1.58 -14.18
N TYR A 115 9.98 -2.30 -13.19
CA TYR A 115 8.62 -2.08 -12.71
C TYR A 115 8.54 -1.36 -11.37
N LEU A 116 9.46 -1.63 -10.44
CA LEU A 116 9.35 -1.10 -9.09
C LEU A 116 9.41 0.44 -9.04
N PRO A 117 10.32 1.14 -9.75
CA PRO A 117 10.41 2.61 -9.65
C PRO A 117 9.10 3.34 -9.99
N GLY A 118 8.40 2.90 -11.04
CA GLY A 118 7.11 3.49 -11.43
C GLY A 118 5.98 3.16 -10.43
N LEU A 119 6.02 1.97 -9.82
CA LEU A 119 5.03 1.58 -8.81
C LEU A 119 5.25 2.33 -7.48
N VAL A 120 6.48 2.40 -6.98
CA VAL A 120 6.78 3.02 -5.67
C VAL A 120 6.64 4.55 -5.72
N SER A 121 6.89 5.18 -6.86
CA SER A 121 6.62 6.62 -7.04
C SER A 121 5.12 6.93 -7.22
N GLY A 122 4.27 5.91 -7.39
CA GLY A 122 2.85 6.08 -7.68
C GLY A 122 2.55 6.57 -9.10
N GLU A 123 3.53 6.56 -10.02
CA GLU A 123 3.28 6.77 -11.45
C GLU A 123 2.36 5.68 -12.00
N HIS A 124 2.54 4.45 -11.51
CA HIS A 124 1.73 3.30 -11.84
C HIS A 124 0.95 2.79 -10.62
N VAL A 125 -0.23 2.23 -10.89
CA VAL A 125 -1.00 1.49 -9.90
C VAL A 125 -0.89 0.00 -10.20
N GLY A 126 -0.31 -0.76 -9.27
CA GLY A 126 -0.25 -2.21 -9.31
C GLY A 126 -1.55 -2.88 -8.87
N ALA A 127 -1.82 -4.05 -9.43
CA ALA A 127 -2.96 -4.91 -9.08
C ALA A 127 -2.56 -6.39 -9.14
N LEU A 128 -3.37 -7.25 -8.53
CA LEU A 128 -3.26 -8.70 -8.64
C LEU A 128 -4.50 -9.25 -9.33
N ALA A 129 -4.32 -9.81 -10.53
CA ALA A 129 -5.38 -10.47 -11.29
C ALA A 129 -5.35 -11.97 -11.01
N MET A 130 -6.20 -12.43 -10.08
CA MET A 130 -6.22 -13.82 -9.65
C MET A 130 -7.64 -14.40 -9.66
N SER A 131 -8.63 -13.74 -9.07
CA SER A 131 -10.01 -14.25 -9.07
C SER A 131 -10.66 -14.22 -10.46
N GLU A 132 -11.41 -15.27 -10.79
CA GLU A 132 -12.22 -15.39 -12.00
C GLU A 132 -13.70 -15.60 -11.63
N ALA A 133 -14.61 -15.41 -12.59
CA ALA A 133 -16.05 -15.61 -12.37
C ALA A 133 -16.42 -17.00 -11.82
N GLY A 134 -15.60 -18.03 -12.09
CA GLY A 134 -15.78 -19.38 -11.58
C GLY A 134 -14.73 -19.83 -10.55
N ALA A 135 -13.79 -18.98 -10.14
CA ALA A 135 -12.69 -19.33 -9.25
C ALA A 135 -12.40 -18.19 -8.24
N GLY A 136 -12.82 -18.41 -6.99
CA GLY A 136 -12.60 -17.51 -5.86
C GLY A 136 -11.77 -18.19 -4.77
N SER A 137 -12.44 -18.81 -3.80
CA SER A 137 -11.78 -19.63 -2.76
C SER A 137 -11.02 -20.82 -3.35
N ASP A 138 -11.54 -21.43 -4.42
CA ASP A 138 -10.86 -22.46 -5.21
C ASP A 138 -10.02 -21.84 -6.34
N VAL A 139 -9.03 -21.05 -5.95
CA VAL A 139 -8.25 -20.24 -6.89
C VAL A 139 -7.38 -21.08 -7.83
N VAL A 140 -7.03 -22.30 -7.44
CA VAL A 140 -6.22 -23.21 -8.26
C VAL A 140 -6.99 -23.76 -9.47
N SER A 141 -8.32 -23.61 -9.48
CA SER A 141 -9.21 -23.99 -10.60
C SER A 141 -9.38 -22.89 -11.66
N MET A 142 -8.54 -21.85 -11.65
CA MET A 142 -8.50 -20.82 -12.70
C MET A 142 -8.39 -21.43 -14.11
N LYS A 143 -9.02 -20.77 -15.08
CA LYS A 143 -9.12 -21.22 -16.47
C LYS A 143 -8.28 -20.42 -17.44
N LEU A 144 -7.86 -19.19 -17.08
CA LEU A 144 -6.98 -18.38 -17.92
C LEU A 144 -5.68 -19.14 -18.22
N ARG A 145 -5.21 -19.08 -19.47
CA ARG A 145 -3.98 -19.74 -19.93
C ARG A 145 -3.06 -18.69 -20.55
N ALA A 146 -1.76 -18.87 -20.36
CA ALA A 146 -0.69 -18.05 -20.94
C ALA A 146 -0.11 -18.72 -22.19
#